data_AF-A0A126QLV7-F1
#
_entry.id   AF-A0A126QLV7-F1
#
_cell.length_a   1.000
_cell.length_b   1.000
_cell.length_c   1.000
_cell.angle_alpha   90.00
_cell.angle_beta   90.00
_cell.angle_gamma   90.00
#
_symmetry.space_group_name_H-M   'P 1'
#
loop_
_entity.id
_entity.type
_entity.pdbx_description
1 polymer ?
#
loop_
_entity_poly.entity_id
_entity_poly.type
_entity_poly.pdbx_seq_one_letter_code
_entity_poly.pdbx_strand_id
1 'polypeptide(L)'
;MSESDKPRAVESWEIMLLSRDKVGATELQKIFSRGQTQINRYCMSPLCGDAQRNPLDRLRLMFEKLVENGEDELVRASLNILAECIDCRVKPLGKPRPDKDTVEEECLDDYPELTELDRLIGRREHPRVVQRQAERVKQEVDETLVSYLELWNRKYGTLR
;
A
#
# COMPACT_ATOMS: atom_id res chain seq x y z
N MET A 1 6.18 -13.22 -26.06
CA MET A 1 6.06 -14.00 -24.82
C MET A 1 4.58 -14.26 -24.60
N SER A 2 4.15 -15.53 -24.54
CA SER A 2 2.76 -15.88 -24.30
C SER A 2 2.35 -15.49 -22.87
N GLU A 3 1.07 -15.18 -22.69
CA GLU A 3 0.49 -14.71 -21.43
C GLU A 3 0.53 -15.76 -20.29
N SER A 4 0.95 -16.99 -20.60
CA SER A 4 1.00 -18.15 -19.69
C SER A 4 2.27 -18.29 -18.85
N ASP A 5 3.34 -17.54 -19.14
CA ASP A 5 4.65 -17.66 -18.47
C ASP A 5 4.94 -16.54 -17.46
N LYS A 6 3.89 -16.00 -16.82
CA LYS A 6 4.09 -15.05 -15.71
C LYS A 6 4.59 -15.83 -14.49
N PRO A 7 5.78 -15.52 -13.94
CA PRO A 7 6.24 -16.17 -12.71
C PRO A 7 5.23 -15.92 -11.58
N ARG A 8 4.70 -17.00 -11.01
CA ARG A 8 3.83 -16.96 -9.83
C ARG A 8 4.67 -17.19 -8.58
N ALA A 9 5.51 -16.23 -8.23
CA ALA A 9 6.10 -16.20 -6.90
C ALA A 9 5.03 -15.78 -5.90
N VAL A 10 4.82 -16.59 -4.87
CA VAL A 10 3.84 -16.35 -3.80
C VAL A 10 4.57 -15.99 -2.51
N GLU A 11 5.73 -16.60 -2.28
CA GLU A 11 6.54 -16.39 -1.09
C GLU A 11 7.69 -15.40 -1.33
N SER A 12 8.10 -14.69 -0.27
CA SER A 12 9.16 -13.68 -0.36
C SER A 12 10.50 -14.24 -0.87
N TRP A 13 10.86 -15.47 -0.46
CA TRP A 13 12.08 -16.13 -0.91
C TRP A 13 12.05 -16.49 -2.40
N GLU A 14 10.87 -16.82 -2.94
CA GLU A 14 10.69 -17.09 -4.37
C GLU A 14 10.86 -15.79 -5.17
N ILE A 15 10.33 -14.68 -4.66
CA ILE A 15 10.53 -13.35 -5.25
C ILE A 15 12.02 -13.01 -5.27
N MET A 16 12.74 -13.25 -4.17
CA MET A 16 14.19 -13.02 -4.09
C MET A 16 14.97 -13.93 -5.04
N LEU A 17 14.60 -15.20 -5.14
CA LEU A 17 15.20 -16.18 -6.04
C LEU A 17 15.06 -15.73 -7.50
N LEU A 18 13.83 -15.41 -7.93
CA LEU A 18 13.57 -14.92 -9.28
C LEU A 18 14.27 -13.58 -9.54
N SER A 19 14.30 -12.69 -8.55
CA SER A 19 15.01 -11.41 -8.66
C SER A 19 16.51 -11.62 -8.88
N ARG A 20 17.13 -12.57 -8.16
CA ARG A 20 18.53 -12.93 -8.36
C ARG A 20 18.78 -13.49 -9.76
N ASP A 21 17.88 -14.33 -10.25
CA ASP A 21 18.02 -14.96 -11.57
C ASP A 21 17.83 -13.95 -12.72
N LYS A 22 17.04 -12.89 -12.52
CA LYS A 22 16.81 -11.83 -13.52
C LYS A 22 17.79 -10.67 -13.44
N VAL A 23 18.09 -10.18 -12.25
CA VAL A 23 18.94 -9.00 -12.01
C VAL A 23 20.42 -9.39 -11.87
N GLY A 24 20.68 -10.62 -11.43
CA GLY A 24 22.03 -11.12 -11.19
C GLY A 24 22.50 -10.89 -9.76
N ALA A 25 23.25 -11.86 -9.21
CA ALA A 25 23.63 -11.83 -7.81
C ALA A 25 24.60 -10.68 -7.46
N THR A 26 25.51 -10.30 -8.36
CA THR A 26 26.44 -9.19 -8.16
C THR A 26 25.70 -7.85 -7.99
N GLU A 27 24.63 -7.62 -8.76
CA GLU A 27 23.82 -6.41 -8.63
C GLU A 27 23.03 -6.42 -7.32
N LEU A 28 22.46 -7.57 -6.92
CA LEU A 28 21.81 -7.68 -5.62
C LEU A 28 22.77 -7.45 -4.44
N GLN A 29 24.04 -7.86 -4.57
CA GLN A 29 25.07 -7.55 -3.56
C GLN A 29 25.27 -6.04 -3.41
N LYS A 30 25.28 -5.29 -4.52
CA LYS A 30 25.39 -3.83 -4.51
C LYS A 30 24.15 -3.19 -3.87
N ILE A 31 22.95 -3.60 -4.33
CA ILE A 31 21.67 -3.05 -3.84
C ILE A 31 21.52 -3.24 -2.34
N PHE A 32 21.77 -4.46 -1.83
CA PHE A 32 21.58 -4.76 -0.41
C PHE A 32 22.83 -4.56 0.45
N SER A 33 23.97 -4.22 -0.16
CA SER A 33 25.26 -4.10 0.50
C SER A 33 25.61 -5.32 1.36
N ARG A 34 25.46 -6.52 0.78
CA ARG A 34 25.75 -7.82 1.43
C ARG A 34 26.56 -8.71 0.52
N GLY A 35 27.39 -9.57 1.11
CA GLY A 35 28.17 -10.56 0.35
C GLY A 35 27.32 -11.66 -0.29
N GLN A 36 27.88 -12.31 -1.31
CA GLN A 36 27.23 -13.35 -2.12
C GLN A 36 26.55 -14.46 -1.28
N THR A 37 27.19 -14.94 -0.22
CA THR A 37 26.63 -15.97 0.66
C THR A 37 25.29 -15.53 1.27
N GLN A 38 25.20 -14.27 1.71
CA GLN A 38 23.98 -13.74 2.29
C GLN A 38 22.87 -13.58 1.24
N ILE A 39 23.21 -13.14 0.03
CA ILE A 39 22.27 -13.06 -1.10
C ILE A 39 21.70 -14.44 -1.41
N ASN A 40 22.54 -15.48 -1.41
CA ASN A 40 22.07 -16.85 -1.62
C ASN A 40 21.10 -17.30 -0.52
N ARG A 41 21.38 -17.00 0.75
CA ARG A 41 20.48 -17.33 1.88
C ARG A 41 19.12 -16.64 1.79
N TYR A 42 19.05 -15.43 1.24
CA TYR A 42 17.77 -14.73 1.01
C TYR A 42 16.88 -15.41 -0.03
N CYS A 43 17.46 -16.22 -0.92
CA CYS A 43 16.76 -16.92 -1.98
C CYS A 43 16.41 -18.37 -1.60
N MET A 44 16.73 -18.80 -0.37
CA MET A 44 16.49 -20.16 0.09
C MET A 44 15.11 -20.28 0.72
N SER A 45 14.46 -21.42 0.47
CA SER A 45 13.23 -21.79 1.17
C SER A 45 13.46 -21.78 2.68
N PRO A 46 12.49 -21.30 3.50
CA PRO A 46 12.58 -21.34 4.96
C PRO A 46 12.77 -22.75 5.56
N LEU A 47 12.47 -23.80 4.80
CA LEU A 47 12.71 -25.19 5.20
C LEU A 47 14.19 -25.58 5.21
N CYS A 48 15.06 -24.80 4.56
CA CYS A 48 16.50 -24.99 4.60
C CYS A 48 17.06 -24.39 5.89
N GLY A 49 17.87 -25.15 6.65
CA GLY A 49 18.41 -24.69 7.94
C GLY A 49 19.31 -23.45 7.88
N ASP A 50 19.89 -23.15 6.71
CA ASP A 50 20.71 -21.95 6.47
C ASP A 50 19.92 -20.74 5.95
N ALA A 51 18.61 -20.88 5.75
CA ALA A 51 17.76 -19.79 5.27
C ALA A 51 17.76 -18.63 6.27
N GLN A 52 17.70 -17.41 5.74
CA GLN A 52 17.60 -16.21 6.56
C GLN A 52 16.53 -15.26 6.04
N ARG A 53 15.88 -14.54 6.95
CA ARG A 53 14.92 -13.49 6.63
C ARG A 53 15.49 -12.53 5.62
N ASN A 54 14.86 -12.47 4.46
CA ASN A 54 15.27 -11.62 3.36
C ASN A 54 14.79 -10.17 3.57
N PRO A 55 15.23 -9.21 2.74
CA PRO A 55 14.82 -7.81 2.88
C PRO A 55 13.30 -7.61 2.83
N LEU A 56 12.57 -8.38 2.03
CA LEU A 56 11.11 -8.29 1.94
C LEU A 56 10.44 -8.76 3.23
N ASP A 57 10.91 -9.86 3.83
CA ASP A 57 10.43 -10.34 5.14
C ASP A 57 10.65 -9.28 6.23
N ARG A 58 11.83 -8.66 6.23
CA ARG A 58 12.20 -7.65 7.22
C ARG A 58 11.35 -6.39 7.07
N LEU A 59 11.12 -5.94 5.83
CA LEU A 59 10.22 -4.82 5.56
C LEU A 59 8.80 -5.13 6.00
N ARG A 60 8.28 -6.33 5.70
CA ARG A 60 6.96 -6.76 6.16
C ARG A 60 6.85 -6.75 7.69
N LEU A 61 7.82 -7.31 8.40
CA LEU A 61 7.84 -7.30 9.87
C LEU A 61 7.90 -5.88 10.44
N MET A 62 8.67 -4.99 9.81
CA MET A 62 8.72 -3.59 10.20
C MET A 62 7.36 -2.92 10.01
N PHE A 63 6.69 -3.14 8.87
CA PHE A 63 5.36 -2.62 8.60
C PHE A 63 4.30 -3.18 9.55
N GLU A 64 4.34 -4.48 9.87
CA GLU A 64 3.47 -5.09 10.88
C GLU A 64 3.63 -4.39 12.24
N LYS A 65 4.88 -4.09 12.66
CA LYS A 65 5.14 -3.32 13.89
C LYS A 65 4.66 -1.88 13.82
N LEU A 66 4.70 -1.22 12.67
CA LEU A 66 4.16 0.12 12.53
C LEU A 66 2.63 0.12 12.64
N VAL A 67 1.95 -0.83 12.00
CA VAL A 67 0.49 -1.00 12.13
C VAL A 67 0.10 -1.30 13.58
N GLU A 68 0.83 -2.17 14.28
CA GLU A 68 0.59 -2.44 15.71
C GLU A 68 0.68 -1.17 16.58
N ASN A 69 1.43 -0.15 16.14
CA ASN A 69 1.56 1.13 16.82
C ASN A 69 0.61 2.22 16.27
N GLY A 70 -0.32 1.87 15.37
CA GLY A 70 -1.28 2.82 14.79
C GLY A 70 -0.73 3.69 13.65
N GLU A 71 0.40 3.31 13.05
CA GLU A 71 1.09 4.07 12.00
C GLU A 71 0.74 3.58 10.58
N ASP A 72 -0.54 3.26 10.33
CA ASP A 72 -1.04 2.72 9.06
C ASP A 72 -0.74 3.63 7.86
N GLU A 73 -0.87 4.94 8.03
CA GLU A 73 -0.60 5.93 6.98
C GLU A 73 0.89 6.00 6.60
N LEU A 74 1.79 5.79 7.57
CA LEU A 74 3.22 5.71 7.31
C LEU A 74 3.57 4.45 6.50
N VAL A 75 2.93 3.33 6.82
CA VAL A 75 3.07 2.09 6.04
C VAL A 75 2.55 2.27 4.62
N ARG A 76 1.37 2.87 4.46
CA ARG A 76 0.79 3.18 3.14
C ARG A 76 1.70 4.08 2.30
N ALA A 77 2.25 5.14 2.90
CA ALA A 77 3.21 6.01 2.23
C ALA A 77 4.47 5.26 1.78
N SER A 78 4.99 4.38 2.64
CA SER A 78 6.16 3.55 2.33
C SER A 78 5.89 2.58 1.18
N LEU A 79 4.74 1.90 1.18
CA LEU A 79 4.33 1.00 0.10
C LEU A 79 4.14 1.74 -1.22
N ASN A 80 3.57 2.94 -1.18
CA ASN A 80 3.42 3.78 -2.37
C ASN A 80 4.78 4.15 -2.98
N ILE A 81 5.80 4.45 -2.16
CA ILE A 81 7.17 4.67 -2.67
C ILE A 81 7.69 3.42 -3.40
N LEU A 82 7.46 2.23 -2.86
CA LEU A 82 7.91 0.98 -3.48
C LEU A 82 7.16 0.69 -4.80
N ALA A 83 5.88 1.05 -4.87
CA ALA A 83 5.02 0.83 -6.04
C ALA A 83 5.23 1.83 -7.19
N GLU A 84 5.93 2.95 -6.96
CA GLU A 84 6.21 3.97 -7.98
C GLU A 84 6.96 3.39 -9.19
N CYS A 85 7.77 2.35 -9.01
CA CYS A 85 8.53 1.74 -10.12
C CYS A 85 7.65 1.11 -11.21
N ILE A 86 6.35 0.93 -10.95
CA ILE A 86 5.35 0.41 -11.89
C ILE A 86 4.14 1.34 -12.01
N ASP A 87 4.30 2.63 -11.66
CA ASP A 87 3.24 3.66 -11.69
C ASP A 87 1.95 3.25 -10.96
N CYS A 88 2.10 2.45 -9.89
CA CYS A 88 0.99 1.97 -9.08
C CYS A 88 0.94 2.64 -7.72
N ARG A 89 -0.24 2.58 -7.10
CA ARG A 89 -0.47 2.98 -5.70
C ARG A 89 -1.32 1.95 -5.00
N VAL A 90 -1.08 1.77 -3.71
CA VAL A 90 -1.87 0.84 -2.90
C VAL A 90 -3.25 1.42 -2.63
N LYS A 91 -4.26 0.55 -2.67
CA LYS A 91 -5.63 0.87 -2.29
C LYS A 91 -6.11 -0.13 -1.23
N PRO A 92 -6.96 0.31 -0.28
CA PRO A 92 -7.66 -0.62 0.61
C PRO A 92 -8.43 -1.66 -0.22
N LEU A 93 -8.43 -2.91 0.23
CA LEU A 93 -9.24 -3.97 -0.39
C LEU A 93 -10.71 -3.93 0.05
N GLY A 94 -10.99 -3.31 1.19
CA GLY A 94 -12.34 -3.18 1.75
C GLY A 94 -13.16 -2.07 1.06
N LYS A 95 -14.47 -2.08 1.32
CA LYS A 95 -15.31 -0.94 1.00
C LYS A 95 -14.90 0.25 1.89
N PRO A 96 -15.04 1.49 1.38
CA PRO A 96 -15.07 2.68 2.23
C PRO A 96 -16.04 2.42 3.39
N ARG A 97 -15.63 2.78 4.60
CA ARG A 97 -16.42 2.53 5.81
C ARG A 97 -16.76 3.87 6.45
N PRO A 98 -18.03 4.30 6.38
CA PRO A 98 -18.51 5.44 7.13
C PRO A 98 -18.12 5.33 8.60
N ASP A 99 -17.60 6.41 9.16
CA ASP A 99 -17.14 6.49 10.54
C ASP A 99 -17.97 7.48 11.40
N LYS A 100 -18.98 8.13 10.79
CA LYS A 100 -19.95 9.00 11.47
C LYS A 100 -21.33 8.36 11.60
N ASP A 101 -22.13 8.92 12.50
CA ASP A 101 -23.46 8.40 12.82
C ASP A 101 -24.50 8.79 11.75
N THR A 102 -24.29 9.93 11.07
CA THR A 102 -25.23 10.49 10.09
C THR A 102 -24.56 10.88 8.77
N VAL A 103 -25.34 10.91 7.68
CA VAL A 103 -24.84 11.34 6.36
C VAL A 103 -24.43 12.82 6.41
N GLU A 104 -25.16 13.63 7.17
CA GLU A 104 -24.86 15.04 7.35
C GLU A 104 -23.50 15.25 8.03
N GLU A 105 -23.13 14.42 9.00
CA GLU A 105 -21.80 14.44 9.63
C GLU A 105 -20.71 13.98 8.67
N GLU A 106 -20.92 12.92 7.89
CA GLU A 106 -19.98 12.50 6.83
C GLU A 106 -19.72 13.64 5.83
N CYS A 107 -20.79 14.32 5.38
CA CYS A 107 -20.66 15.46 4.48
C CYS A 107 -19.88 16.63 5.10
N LEU A 108 -19.93 16.78 6.43
CA LEU A 108 -19.18 17.82 7.13
C LEU A 108 -17.68 17.49 7.23
N ASP A 109 -17.32 16.20 7.32
CA ASP A 109 -15.94 15.72 7.39
C ASP A 109 -15.20 15.83 6.05
N ASP A 110 -15.92 15.86 4.92
CA ASP A 110 -15.33 16.14 3.61
C ASP A 110 -14.63 17.52 3.53
N TYR A 111 -15.19 18.54 4.21
CA TYR A 111 -14.75 19.94 4.04
C TYR A 111 -13.34 20.22 4.58
N PRO A 112 -12.96 19.81 5.82
CA PRO A 112 -11.60 19.98 6.30
C PRO A 112 -10.55 19.36 5.37
N GLU A 113 -10.79 18.16 4.86
CA GLU A 113 -9.83 17.45 4.01
C GLU A 113 -9.65 18.12 2.65
N LEU A 114 -10.74 18.61 2.05
CA LEU A 114 -10.69 19.38 0.80
C LEU A 114 -10.01 20.74 0.99
N THR A 115 -10.30 21.42 2.10
CA THR A 115 -9.67 22.70 2.44
C THR A 115 -8.17 22.54 2.64
N GLU A 116 -7.74 21.46 3.29
CA GLU A 116 -6.33 21.14 3.46
C GLU A 116 -5.66 20.83 2.12
N LEU A 117 -6.32 20.11 1.22
CA LEU A 117 -5.81 19.87 -0.14
C LEU A 117 -5.54 21.19 -0.88
N ASP A 118 -6.52 22.08 -0.91
CA ASP A 118 -6.40 23.39 -1.56
C ASP A 118 -5.29 24.24 -0.91
N ARG A 119 -5.14 24.16 0.41
CA ARG A 119 -4.08 24.84 1.14
C ARG A 119 -2.68 24.32 0.76
N LEU A 120 -2.51 23.00 0.66
CA LEU A 120 -1.23 22.38 0.26
C LEU A 120 -0.86 22.76 -1.18
N ILE A 121 -1.85 22.77 -2.08
CA ILE A 121 -1.67 23.23 -3.47
C ILE A 121 -1.28 24.70 -3.51
N GLY A 122 -1.99 25.56 -2.76
CA GLY A 122 -1.72 27.00 -2.69
C GLY A 122 -0.31 27.32 -2.17
N ARG A 123 0.21 26.51 -1.24
CA ARG A 123 1.59 26.62 -0.71
C ARG A 123 2.65 26.01 -1.62
N ARG A 124 2.26 25.33 -2.71
CA ARG A 124 3.17 24.60 -3.61
C ARG A 124 3.99 23.55 -2.87
N GLU A 125 3.34 22.83 -1.96
CA GLU A 125 3.94 21.73 -1.23
C GLU A 125 4.39 20.61 -2.17
N HIS A 126 5.27 19.74 -1.67
CA HIS A 126 5.80 18.64 -2.48
C HIS A 126 4.67 17.78 -3.08
N PRO A 127 4.72 17.40 -4.38
CA PRO A 127 3.62 16.69 -5.05
C PRO A 127 3.14 15.42 -4.33
N ARG A 128 4.04 14.65 -3.72
CA ARG A 128 3.67 13.48 -2.89
C ARG A 128 2.84 13.81 -1.65
N VAL A 129 2.98 15.00 -1.08
CA VAL A 129 2.16 15.46 0.05
C VAL A 129 0.76 15.80 -0.46
N VAL A 130 0.68 16.62 -1.51
CA VAL A 130 -0.58 16.98 -2.18
C VAL A 130 -1.35 15.74 -2.64
N GLN A 131 -0.66 14.78 -3.27
CA GLN A 131 -1.29 13.55 -3.76
C GLN A 131 -1.86 12.69 -2.63
N ARG A 132 -1.15 12.57 -1.49
CA ARG A 132 -1.66 11.85 -0.32
C ARG A 132 -2.92 12.52 0.23
N GLN A 133 -2.93 13.84 0.34
CA GLN A 133 -4.12 14.57 0.76
C GLN A 133 -5.29 14.37 -0.21
N ALA A 134 -5.04 14.37 -1.52
CA ALA A 134 -6.07 14.10 -2.52
C ALA A 134 -6.64 12.68 -2.42
N GLU A 135 -5.85 11.71 -1.94
CA GLU A 135 -6.34 10.35 -1.66
C GLU A 135 -7.22 10.31 -0.42
N ARG A 136 -6.88 11.07 0.62
CA ARG A 136 -7.71 11.22 1.82
C ARG A 136 -9.07 11.84 1.49
N VAL A 137 -9.08 12.93 0.72
CA VAL A 137 -10.33 13.56 0.23
C VAL A 137 -11.22 12.56 -0.51
N LYS A 138 -10.64 11.75 -1.40
CA LYS A 138 -11.41 10.73 -2.13
C LYS A 138 -11.99 9.69 -1.20
N GLN A 139 -11.23 9.30 -0.17
CA GLN A 139 -11.71 8.34 0.82
C GLN A 139 -12.90 8.89 1.60
N GLU A 140 -12.84 10.11 2.13
CA GLU A 140 -13.99 10.72 2.83
C GLU A 140 -15.22 10.79 1.92
N VAL A 141 -15.05 11.25 0.68
CA VAL A 141 -16.17 11.35 -0.28
C VAL A 141 -16.76 9.97 -0.59
N ASP A 142 -15.92 8.94 -0.70
CA ASP A 142 -16.36 7.57 -0.91
C ASP A 142 -17.10 7.02 0.35
N GLU A 143 -16.70 7.40 1.56
CA GLU A 143 -17.36 7.08 2.83
C GLU A 143 -18.74 7.77 2.93
N THR A 144 -18.81 9.07 2.62
CA THR A 144 -20.05 9.85 2.49
C THR A 144 -21.03 9.20 1.52
N LEU A 145 -20.55 8.78 0.34
CA LEU A 145 -21.38 8.12 -0.66
C LEU A 145 -21.94 6.79 -0.16
N VAL A 146 -21.12 5.97 0.50
CA VAL A 146 -21.58 4.71 1.11
C VAL A 146 -22.66 4.97 2.15
N SER A 147 -22.44 5.94 3.05
CA SER A 147 -23.41 6.32 4.09
C SER A 147 -24.75 6.76 3.48
N TYR A 148 -24.70 7.57 2.42
CA TYR A 148 -25.91 7.98 1.69
C TYR A 148 -26.65 6.81 1.03
N LEU A 149 -25.92 5.90 0.38
CA LEU A 149 -26.52 4.70 -0.24
C LEU A 149 -27.20 3.80 0.80
N GLU A 150 -26.61 3.66 1.99
CA GLU A 150 -27.21 2.92 3.09
C GLU A 150 -28.46 3.61 3.65
N LEU A 151 -28.44 4.93 3.81
CA LEU A 151 -29.63 5.71 4.17
C LEU A 151 -30.74 5.55 3.12
N TRP A 152 -30.41 5.67 1.83
CA TRP A 152 -31.35 5.51 0.73
C TRP A 152 -32.01 4.13 0.77
N ASN A 153 -31.20 3.07 0.86
CA ASN A 153 -31.70 1.70 0.89
C ASN A 153 -32.62 1.45 2.10
N ARG A 154 -32.33 2.03 3.27
CA ARG A 154 -33.20 1.96 4.46
C ARG A 154 -34.55 2.65 4.24
N LYS A 155 -34.57 3.78 3.52
CA LYS A 155 -35.76 4.62 3.37
C LYS A 155 -36.63 4.26 2.16
N TYR A 156 -36.01 3.81 1.07
CA TYR A 156 -36.66 3.65 -0.23
C TYR A 156 -36.49 2.25 -0.84
N GLY A 157 -35.67 1.38 -0.23
CA GLY A 157 -35.34 0.06 -0.76
C GLY A 157 -34.17 0.06 -1.74
N THR A 158 -33.73 -1.13 -2.14
CA THR A 158 -32.53 -1.33 -2.97
C THR A 158 -32.78 -0.90 -4.42
N LEU A 159 -31.88 -0.08 -4.98
CA LEU A 159 -31.80 0.16 -6.42
C LEU A 159 -31.53 -1.19 -7.12
N ARG A 160 -32.47 -1.65 -7.93
CA ARG A 160 -32.31 -2.84 -8.80
C ARG A 160 -31.53 -2.49 -10.05
#